data_AF-A0A5C5T363-F1
#
_entry.id   AF-A0A5C5T363-F1
#
_cell.length_a   1.000
_cell.length_b   1.000
_cell.length_c   1.000
_cell.angle_alpha   90.00
_cell.angle_beta   90.00
_cell.angle_gamma   90.00
#
_symmetry.space_group_name_H-M   'P 1'
#
loop_
_entity.id
_entity.type
_entity.pdbx_description
1 polymer ?
#
loop_
_entity_poly.entity_id
_entity_poly.type
_entity_poly.pdbx_seq_one_letter_code
_entity_poly.pdbx_strand_id
1 'polypeptide(L)'
;MSKLKLNQKGITLVELLAALMLVSVIAAIAWNALSIGFKHTAVETSKTQLQQEANLIVTKLINEHRRNDHYYLKTSGTTLEIQTCNDSPAGIVCEGFARLTDSNYLYSGTIDGIPLTSWDPLTKIDPKTKHVNLVLKVADAIKPTRSVEVKTTLTRILTN
;
A
#
# COMPACT_ATOMS: atom_id res chain seq x y z
N MET A 1 21.11 -2.83 -73.99
CA MET A 1 21.51 -3.55 -72.76
C MET A 1 22.20 -2.57 -71.82
N SER A 2 21.43 -1.88 -70.98
CA SER A 2 21.91 -0.80 -70.10
C SER A 2 22.55 -1.38 -68.84
N LYS A 3 23.86 -1.22 -68.68
CA LYS A 3 24.56 -1.57 -67.44
C LYS A 3 24.24 -0.52 -66.36
N LEU A 4 23.47 -0.91 -65.35
CA LEU A 4 23.37 -0.19 -64.08
C LEU A 4 24.77 -0.11 -63.46
N LYS A 5 25.40 1.06 -63.55
CA LYS A 5 26.64 1.35 -62.81
C LYS A 5 26.29 1.55 -61.34
N LEU A 6 26.52 0.53 -60.53
CA LEU A 6 26.48 0.64 -59.07
C LEU A 6 27.62 1.56 -58.62
N ASN A 7 27.27 2.76 -58.18
CA ASN A 7 28.20 3.77 -57.66
C ASN A 7 28.65 3.35 -56.25
N GLN A 8 29.79 2.66 -56.14
CA GLN A 8 30.37 2.28 -54.85
C GLN A 8 31.17 3.46 -54.27
N LYS A 9 30.47 4.44 -53.68
CA LYS A 9 31.09 5.43 -52.81
C LYS A 9 31.23 4.82 -51.42
N GLY A 10 32.46 4.61 -50.97
CA GLY A 10 32.75 4.14 -49.61
C GLY A 10 32.36 5.18 -48.57
N ILE A 11 31.96 4.72 -47.37
CA ILE A 11 31.75 5.59 -46.20
C ILE A 11 33.10 6.15 -45.77
N THR A 12 33.18 7.46 -45.56
CA THR A 12 34.37 8.07 -44.98
C THR A 12 34.40 7.87 -43.46
N LEU A 13 35.60 7.79 -42.88
CA LEU A 13 35.78 7.62 -41.44
C LEU A 13 35.08 8.73 -40.63
N VAL A 14 35.10 9.95 -41.17
CA VAL A 14 34.50 11.13 -40.53
C VAL A 14 32.97 11.03 -40.53
N GLU A 15 32.35 10.58 -41.62
CA GLU A 15 30.90 10.34 -41.67
C GLU A 15 30.45 9.26 -40.69
N LEU A 16 31.22 8.17 -40.57
CA LEU A 16 30.94 7.11 -39.60
C LEU A 16 31.05 7.64 -38.16
N LEU A 17 32.10 8.42 -37.86
CA LEU A 17 32.29 9.02 -36.54
C LEU A 17 31.15 9.99 -36.19
N ALA A 18 30.74 10.83 -37.14
CA ALA A 18 29.62 11.76 -36.97
C ALA A 18 28.30 11.02 -36.72
N ALA A 19 28.04 9.94 -37.47
CA ALA A 19 26.86 9.11 -37.27
C ALA A 19 26.85 8.43 -35.89
N LEU A 20 27.99 7.85 -35.46
CA LEU A 20 28.12 7.22 -34.14
C LEU A 20 27.96 8.22 -33.01
N MET A 21 28.52 9.42 -33.15
CA MET A 21 28.33 10.51 -32.19
C MET A 21 26.85 10.85 -32.05
N LEU A 22 26.14 11.05 -33.18
CA LEU A 22 24.72 11.38 -33.16
C LEU A 22 23.89 10.26 -32.51
N VAL A 23 24.15 8.99 -32.87
CA VAL A 23 23.45 7.84 -32.29
C VAL A 23 23.71 7.75 -30.79
N SER A 24 24.94 7.98 -30.32
CA SER A 24 25.25 7.94 -28.89
C SER A 24 24.50 8.99 -28.09
N VAL A 25 24.35 10.21 -28.63
CA VAL A 25 23.57 11.29 -28.00
C VAL A 25 22.10 10.88 -27.88
N ILE A 26 21.52 10.36 -28.97
CA ILE A 26 20.12 9.92 -28.98
C ILE A 26 19.92 8.75 -28.01
N ALA A 27 20.82 7.77 -28.00
CA ALA A 27 20.76 6.62 -27.11
C ALA A 27 20.85 7.04 -25.64
N ALA A 28 21.73 8.00 -25.30
CA ALA A 28 21.85 8.52 -23.93
C ALA A 28 20.55 9.21 -23.47
N ILE A 29 19.95 10.03 -24.33
CA ILE A 29 18.67 10.69 -24.03
C ILE A 29 17.56 9.65 -23.83
N ALA A 30 17.46 8.67 -24.74
CA ALA A 30 16.47 7.61 -24.66
C ALA A 30 16.64 6.76 -23.39
N TRP A 31 17.88 6.41 -23.04
CA TRP A 31 18.19 5.66 -21.84
C TRP A 31 17.79 6.41 -20.56
N ASN A 32 18.06 7.71 -20.50
CA ASN A 32 17.64 8.54 -19.38
C ASN A 32 16.12 8.58 -19.22
N ALA A 33 15.38 8.82 -20.30
CA ALA A 33 13.91 8.82 -20.28
C ALA A 33 13.36 7.47 -19.80
N LEU A 34 13.89 6.37 -20.33
CA LEU A 34 13.50 5.02 -19.93
C LEU A 34 13.80 4.74 -18.45
N SER A 35 14.98 5.13 -17.97
CA SER A 35 15.39 4.97 -16.57
C SER A 35 14.48 5.73 -15.61
N ILE A 36 14.09 6.96 -15.98
CA ILE A 36 13.13 7.77 -15.23
C ILE A 36 11.77 7.06 -15.19
N GLY A 37 11.28 6.58 -16.34
CA GLY A 37 10.03 5.83 -16.44
C GLY A 37 10.01 4.61 -15.50
N PHE A 38 11.06 3.79 -15.51
CA PHE A 38 11.15 2.62 -14.63
C PHE A 38 11.15 2.98 -13.14
N LYS A 39 11.86 4.04 -12.75
CA LYS A 39 11.87 4.50 -11.34
C LYS A 39 10.49 4.97 -10.89
N HIS A 40 9.78 5.72 -11.74
CA HIS A 40 8.42 6.17 -11.44
C HIS A 40 7.46 4.99 -11.32
N THR A 41 7.47 4.06 -12.28
CA THR A 41 6.61 2.87 -12.24
C THR A 41 6.84 2.06 -10.97
N ALA A 42 8.09 1.87 -10.53
CA ALA A 42 8.38 1.14 -9.30
C ALA A 42 7.81 1.82 -8.04
N VAL A 43 7.80 3.16 -8.00
CA VAL A 43 7.23 3.92 -6.88
C VAL A 43 5.70 3.85 -6.89
N GLU A 44 5.06 4.06 -8.06
CA GLU A 44 3.60 4.04 -8.17
C GLU A 44 3.00 2.65 -7.92
N THR A 45 3.67 1.58 -8.39
CA THR A 45 3.27 0.21 -8.08
C THR A 45 3.35 -0.06 -6.58
N SER A 46 4.43 0.37 -5.91
CA SER A 46 4.57 0.23 -4.45
C SER A 46 3.47 0.99 -3.70
N LYS A 47 3.17 2.23 -4.11
CA LYS A 47 2.07 3.02 -3.53
C LYS A 47 0.71 2.35 -3.72
N THR A 48 0.47 1.77 -4.89
CA THR A 48 -0.76 1.01 -5.18
C THR A 48 -0.90 -0.21 -4.28
N GLN A 49 0.18 -0.95 -4.05
CA GLN A 49 0.19 -2.10 -3.13
C GLN A 49 -0.12 -1.67 -1.69
N LEU A 50 0.51 -0.58 -1.21
CA LEU A 50 0.22 -0.02 0.12
C LEU A 50 -1.25 0.42 0.27
N GLN A 51 -1.83 0.99 -0.79
CA GLN A 51 -3.24 1.38 -0.81
C GLN A 51 -4.17 0.16 -0.77
N GLN A 52 -3.87 -0.88 -1.56
CA GLN A 52 -4.64 -2.13 -1.55
C GLN A 52 -4.62 -2.77 -0.17
N GLU A 53 -3.45 -2.76 0.48
CA GLU A 53 -3.28 -3.27 1.83
C GLU A 53 -4.12 -2.49 2.86
N ALA A 54 -4.01 -1.16 2.83
CA ALA A 54 -4.80 -0.30 3.73
C ALA A 54 -6.31 -0.55 3.55
N ASN A 55 -6.77 -0.68 2.30
CA ASN A 55 -8.16 -0.95 1.98
C ASN A 55 -8.60 -2.34 2.44
N LEU A 56 -7.74 -3.36 2.32
CA LEU A 56 -8.02 -4.70 2.82
C LEU A 56 -8.23 -4.71 4.34
N ILE A 57 -7.32 -4.06 5.08
CA ILE A 57 -7.42 -3.95 6.55
C ILE A 57 -8.70 -3.21 6.95
N VAL A 58 -8.96 -2.06 6.34
CA VAL A 58 -10.19 -1.28 6.60
C VAL A 58 -11.43 -2.11 6.31
N THR A 59 -11.46 -2.85 5.21
CA THR A 59 -12.61 -3.69 4.84
C THR A 59 -12.83 -4.81 5.86
N LYS A 60 -11.76 -5.48 6.29
CA LYS A 60 -11.83 -6.49 7.36
C LYS A 60 -12.36 -5.88 8.66
N LEU A 61 -11.82 -4.74 9.08
CA LEU A 61 -12.28 -4.03 10.27
C LEU A 61 -13.75 -3.62 10.18
N ILE A 62 -14.21 -3.10 9.03
CA ILE A 62 -15.62 -2.76 8.82
C ILE A 62 -16.49 -4.01 8.94
N ASN A 63 -16.07 -5.14 8.35
CA ASN A 63 -16.82 -6.39 8.43
C ASN A 63 -16.92 -6.90 9.87
N GLU A 64 -15.81 -6.92 10.61
CA GLU A 64 -15.81 -7.35 12.00
C GLU A 64 -16.59 -6.38 12.91
N HIS A 65 -16.49 -5.07 12.64
CA HIS A 65 -17.25 -4.03 13.34
C HIS A 65 -18.77 -4.19 13.12
N ARG A 66 -19.20 -4.67 11.95
CA ARG A 66 -20.63 -4.89 11.67
C ARG A 66 -21.16 -6.21 12.22
N ARG A 67 -20.31 -7.24 12.31
CA ARG A 67 -20.73 -8.60 12.65
C ARG A 67 -20.70 -8.88 14.15
N ASN A 68 -19.67 -8.40 14.84
CA ASN A 68 -19.44 -8.77 16.24
C ASN A 68 -20.02 -7.76 17.20
N ASP A 69 -20.37 -8.22 18.40
CA ASP A 69 -20.93 -7.35 19.43
C ASP A 69 -19.89 -6.39 20.00
N HIS A 70 -18.64 -6.84 20.12
CA HIS A 70 -17.51 -5.99 20.42
C HIS A 70 -16.20 -6.63 19.99
N TYR A 71 -15.12 -5.85 19.97
CA TYR A 71 -13.79 -6.35 19.66
C TYR A 71 -12.71 -5.50 20.33
N TYR A 72 -11.50 -6.05 20.36
CA TYR A 72 -10.29 -5.41 20.83
C TYR A 72 -9.28 -5.36 19.70
N LEU A 73 -8.51 -4.28 19.67
CA LEU A 73 -7.40 -4.12 18.74
C LEU A 73 -6.11 -4.01 19.52
N LYS A 74 -5.06 -4.63 19.00
CA LYS A 74 -3.70 -4.45 19.51
C LYS A 74 -2.71 -4.42 18.37
N THR A 75 -1.61 -3.71 18.59
CA THR A 75 -0.45 -3.74 17.70
C THR A 75 0.62 -4.63 18.32
N SER A 76 1.08 -5.65 17.60
CA SER A 76 2.17 -6.53 18.02
C SER A 76 3.36 -6.34 17.08
N GLY A 77 4.23 -5.37 17.38
CA GLY A 77 5.32 -5.00 16.49
C GLY A 77 4.81 -4.40 15.17
N THR A 78 4.96 -5.13 14.07
CA THR A 78 4.52 -4.72 12.74
C THR A 78 3.15 -5.27 12.33
N THR A 79 2.44 -5.98 13.20
CA THR A 79 1.12 -6.53 12.88
C THR A 79 0.02 -5.81 13.66
N LEU A 80 -1.12 -5.61 13.00
CA LEU A 80 -2.37 -5.22 13.64
C LEU A 80 -3.21 -6.49 13.85
N GLU A 81 -3.57 -6.75 15.10
CA GLU A 81 -4.33 -7.91 15.52
C GLU A 81 -5.68 -7.50 16.09
N ILE A 82 -6.69 -8.33 15.83
CA ILE A 82 -8.06 -8.15 16.30
C ILE A 82 -8.47 -9.36 17.12
N GLN A 83 -9.21 -9.11 18.20
CA GLN A 83 -9.91 -10.12 18.97
C GLN A 83 -11.40 -9.80 18.93
N THR A 84 -12.20 -10.66 18.33
CA THR A 84 -13.66 -10.49 18.21
C THR A 84 -14.39 -11.21 19.32
N CYS A 85 -15.48 -10.63 19.78
CA CYS A 85 -16.30 -11.17 20.85
C CYS A 85 -17.79 -11.03 20.53
N ASN A 86 -18.57 -12.06 20.88
CA ASN A 86 -20.01 -12.09 20.73
C ASN A 86 -20.68 -12.42 22.05
N ASP A 87 -21.75 -11.70 22.35
CA ASP A 87 -22.57 -11.87 23.53
C ASP A 87 -23.59 -12.98 23.26
N SER A 88 -23.51 -14.07 24.00
CA SER A 88 -24.44 -15.20 23.88
C SER A 88 -25.20 -15.42 25.18
N PRO A 89 -26.36 -16.12 25.17
CA PRO A 89 -27.09 -16.44 26.40
C PRO A 89 -26.28 -17.25 27.41
N ALA A 90 -25.25 -17.97 26.95
CA ALA A 90 -24.33 -18.75 27.76
C ALA A 90 -23.11 -17.94 28.28
N GLY A 91 -23.03 -16.64 27.97
CA GLY A 91 -21.91 -15.76 28.33
C GLY A 91 -21.24 -15.12 27.11
N ILE A 92 -20.14 -14.40 27.36
CA ILE A 92 -19.33 -13.75 26.32
C ILE A 92 -18.37 -14.78 25.74
N VAL A 93 -18.38 -14.94 24.42
CA VAL A 93 -17.44 -15.79 23.69
C VAL A 93 -16.50 -14.90 22.89
N CYS A 94 -15.21 -14.97 23.19
CA CYS A 94 -14.16 -14.27 22.47
C CYS A 94 -13.25 -15.25 21.76
N GLU A 95 -12.89 -14.93 20.52
CA GLU A 95 -11.83 -15.63 19.81
C GLU A 95 -10.45 -15.22 20.36
N GLY A 96 -9.37 -15.86 19.90
CA GLY A 96 -8.02 -15.38 20.16
C GLY A 96 -7.69 -14.14 19.31
N PHE A 97 -6.60 -13.45 19.64
CA PHE A 97 -6.09 -12.41 18.75
C PHE A 97 -5.63 -13.03 17.42
N ALA A 98 -6.21 -12.55 16.32
CA ALA A 98 -5.87 -12.93 14.96
C ALA A 98 -5.28 -11.74 14.21
N ARG A 99 -4.32 -12.01 13.32
CA ARG A 99 -3.73 -10.98 12.46
C ARG A 99 -4.73 -10.55 11.39
N LEU A 100 -4.86 -9.24 11.19
CA LEU A 100 -5.68 -8.72 10.09
C LEU A 100 -5.02 -8.95 8.72
N THR A 101 -3.71 -9.14 8.69
CA THR A 101 -2.93 -9.37 7.47
C THR A 101 -1.60 -10.04 7.80
N ASP A 102 -1.07 -10.77 6.82
CA ASP A 102 0.24 -11.45 6.87
C ASP A 102 1.36 -10.63 6.21
N SER A 103 1.04 -9.42 5.73
CA SER A 103 2.02 -8.55 5.08
C SER A 103 2.96 -7.89 6.09
N ASN A 104 4.19 -7.64 5.68
CA ASN A 104 5.24 -7.06 6.53
C ASN A 104 5.38 -5.54 6.31
N TYR A 105 4.29 -4.81 6.47
CA TYR A 105 4.28 -3.35 6.43
C TYR A 105 4.27 -2.74 7.83
N LEU A 106 4.55 -1.45 7.90
CA LEU A 106 4.46 -0.69 9.14
C LEU A 106 3.08 -0.05 9.24
N TYR A 107 2.35 -0.39 10.30
CA TYR A 107 1.04 0.17 10.60
C TYR A 107 1.15 1.24 11.68
N SER A 108 0.52 2.38 11.43
CA SER A 108 0.41 3.48 12.37
C SER A 108 -0.90 4.24 12.15
N GLY A 109 -1.18 5.24 12.97
CA GLY A 109 -2.38 6.05 12.85
C GLY A 109 -3.15 6.17 14.16
N THR A 110 -4.45 6.40 14.09
CA THR A 110 -5.28 6.69 15.26
C THR A 110 -6.64 5.98 15.23
N ILE A 111 -7.16 5.66 16.41
CA ILE A 111 -8.54 5.21 16.65
C ILE A 111 -9.19 6.24 17.57
N ASP A 112 -10.28 6.87 17.14
CA ASP A 112 -10.95 7.96 17.85
C ASP A 112 -9.98 9.09 18.29
N GLY A 113 -8.95 9.34 17.48
CA GLY A 113 -7.91 10.33 17.75
C GLY A 113 -6.77 9.85 18.65
N ILE A 114 -6.87 8.66 19.25
CA ILE A 114 -5.82 8.05 20.07
C ILE A 114 -4.82 7.32 19.16
N PRO A 115 -3.51 7.62 19.23
CA PRO A 115 -2.52 6.90 18.45
C PRO A 115 -2.52 5.40 18.72
N LEU A 116 -2.39 4.59 17.66
CA LEU A 116 -2.29 3.13 17.77
C LEU A 116 -1.13 2.68 18.66
N THR A 117 -0.04 3.44 18.69
CA THR A 117 1.13 3.16 19.54
C THR A 117 0.86 3.31 21.03
N SER A 118 -0.18 4.04 21.41
CA SER A 118 -0.65 4.25 22.78
C SER A 118 -2.02 3.62 23.03
N TRP A 119 -2.54 2.86 22.08
CA TRP A 119 -3.83 2.22 22.21
C TRP A 119 -3.75 1.08 23.22
N ASP A 120 -4.61 1.11 24.23
CA ASP A 120 -4.69 0.03 25.22
C ASP A 120 -5.38 -1.19 24.58
N PRO A 121 -4.69 -2.36 24.48
CA PRO A 121 -5.27 -3.60 23.98
C PRO A 121 -6.54 -4.06 24.68
N LEU A 122 -6.79 -3.59 25.90
CA LEU A 122 -7.98 -3.93 26.69
C LEU A 122 -9.14 -2.95 26.47
N THR A 123 -8.97 -1.92 25.64
CA THR A 123 -10.04 -0.98 25.31
C THR A 123 -11.09 -1.67 24.45
N LYS A 124 -12.28 -1.87 25.02
CA LYS A 124 -13.44 -2.43 24.33
C LYS A 124 -13.92 -1.46 23.25
N ILE A 125 -13.97 -1.92 22.01
CA ILE A 125 -14.67 -1.23 20.93
C ILE A 125 -16.05 -1.87 20.78
N ASP A 126 -17.10 -1.08 20.98
CA ASP A 126 -18.49 -1.53 20.95
C ASP A 126 -19.26 -0.87 19.78
N PRO A 127 -19.41 -1.59 18.65
CA PRO A 127 -20.08 -1.09 17.46
C PRO A 127 -21.54 -0.71 17.63
N LYS A 128 -22.23 -1.23 18.66
CA LYS A 128 -23.66 -0.98 18.88
C LYS A 128 -23.89 0.38 19.55
N THR A 129 -22.91 0.90 20.26
CA THR A 129 -23.03 2.12 21.05
C THR A 129 -22.43 3.35 20.38
N LYS A 130 -21.35 3.18 19.59
CA LYS A 130 -20.70 4.30 18.90
C LYS A 130 -20.05 3.90 17.58
N HIS A 131 -19.97 4.87 16.67
CA HIS A 131 -19.08 4.81 15.51
C HIS A 131 -17.63 5.04 15.94
N VAL A 132 -16.69 4.54 15.14
CA VAL A 132 -15.26 4.62 15.44
C VAL A 132 -14.54 5.29 14.28
N ASN A 133 -13.81 6.37 14.56
CA ASN A 133 -13.01 7.05 13.56
C ASN A 133 -11.63 6.40 13.47
N LEU A 134 -11.26 5.93 12.29
CA LEU A 134 -10.00 5.27 12.02
C LEU A 134 -9.17 6.09 11.03
N VAL A 135 -7.96 6.43 11.43
CA VAL A 135 -6.90 6.87 10.53
C VAL A 135 -5.87 5.76 10.49
N LEU A 136 -5.72 5.09 9.35
CA LEU A 136 -4.74 4.03 9.15
C LEU A 136 -3.67 4.52 8.18
N LYS A 137 -2.41 4.48 8.63
CA LYS A 137 -1.24 4.72 7.80
C LYS A 137 -0.46 3.42 7.62
N VAL A 138 -0.27 3.03 6.37
CA VAL A 138 0.52 1.86 5.97
C VAL A 138 1.78 2.35 5.27
N ALA A 139 2.94 1.90 5.73
CA ALA A 139 4.23 2.28 5.16
C ALA A 139 5.09 1.06 4.81
N ASP A 140 5.92 1.21 3.78
CA ASP A 140 6.92 0.21 3.40
C ASP A 140 7.96 0.06 4.53
N ALA A 141 8.24 -1.18 4.94
CA ALA A 141 9.15 -1.47 6.05
C ALA A 141 10.61 -1.08 5.76
N ILE A 142 11.03 -1.11 4.49
CA ILE A 142 12.39 -0.76 4.06
C ILE A 142 12.47 0.72 3.71
N LYS A 143 11.41 1.30 3.13
CA LYS A 143 11.33 2.71 2.73
C LYS A 143 10.11 3.42 3.33
N PRO A 144 10.14 3.78 4.63
CA PRO A 144 8.96 4.33 5.33
C PRO A 144 8.42 5.65 4.77
N THR A 145 9.22 6.37 3.97
CA THR A 145 8.78 7.55 3.23
C THR A 145 7.70 7.22 2.20
N ARG A 146 7.64 5.97 1.73
CA ARG A 146 6.54 5.43 0.93
C ARG A 146 5.45 4.98 1.88
N SER A 147 4.41 5.79 1.97
CA SER A 147 3.26 5.48 2.82
C SER A 147 1.97 5.96 2.20
N VAL A 148 0.88 5.36 2.64
CA VAL A 148 -0.49 5.72 2.30
C VAL A 148 -1.25 5.89 3.59
N GLU A 149 -2.14 6.88 3.63
CA GLU A 149 -3.03 7.15 4.75
C GLU A 149 -4.48 7.04 4.28
N VAL A 150 -5.27 6.26 4.99
CA VAL A 150 -6.71 6.08 4.77
C VAL A 150 -7.43 6.57 6.01
N LYS A 151 -8.36 7.50 5.80
CA LYS A 151 -9.26 8.02 6.84
C LYS A 151 -10.65 7.46 6.58
N THR A 152 -11.24 6.85 7.60
CA THR A 152 -12.56 6.24 7.48
C THR A 152 -13.26 6.22 8.83
N THR A 153 -14.57 5.98 8.82
CA THR A 153 -15.36 5.78 10.02
C THR A 153 -15.98 4.38 9.94
N LEU A 154 -15.69 3.55 10.93
CA LEU A 154 -16.33 2.26 11.11
C LEU A 154 -17.73 2.52 11.67
N THR A 155 -18.73 2.04 10.95
CA THR A 155 -20.13 2.29 11.28
C THR A 155 -20.93 0.99 11.32
N ARG A 156 -21.90 0.95 12.24
CA ARG A 156 -22.94 -0.06 12.37
C ARG A 156 -24.22 0.66 12.83
N ILE A 157 -25.38 0.05 12.59
CA ILE A 157 -26.63 0.52 13.18
C ILE A 157 -26.48 0.51 14.70
N LEU A 158 -26.68 1.67 15.31
CA LEU A 158 -26.61 1.81 16.77
C LEU A 158 -27.88 1.26 17.39
N THR A 159 -27.72 0.47 18.46
CA THR A 159 -28.83 -0.06 19.25
C THR A 159 -28.64 0.42 20.68
N ASN A 160 -29.59 1.23 21.14
CA ASN A 160 -29.61 1.85 22.47
C ASN A 160 -30.22 0.91 23.51
#